data_AF-A0A6G9YXF0-F1
#
_entry.id   AF-A0A6G9YXF0-F1
#
_cell.length_a   1.000
_cell.length_b   1.000
_cell.length_c   1.000
_cell.angle_alpha   90.00
_cell.angle_beta   90.00
_cell.angle_gamma   90.00
#
_symmetry.space_group_name_H-M   'P 1'
#
loop_
_entity.id
_entity.type
_entity.pdbx_description
1 polymer ?
#
loop_
_entity_poly.entity_id
_entity_poly.type
_entity_poly.pdbx_seq_one_letter_code
_entity_poly.pdbx_strand_id
1 'polypeptide(L)'
;MTSFTAPTRWRIFAALLLITTVTVSGCGDSHTAPPEPAVDTSKLDSGNYPTTPQDAEKSKTPESSAVQESIRMADVVPLMMDIDSRMIYSPGLSEAGTAAYPPPILDKDTKFSDVAPGLVAGWFTRGRRRSDMELGLAADMTVLRFGTAEQAANAARAITDNERGQYPGKATATIPGYPAAQADLSQYDALRTWLVSDTYVVSTYVSDALTTPPDPTPLIHFTKKVLDKLIEGLKNFHPTPADQLTTIAADRDGLLSRTLPADKPSATTGVYSPHAALHRQMRPDLSKRAFDDAKVDLVSSNADTVYRTADSAAAHRLRAAFLDELSVDYQPIDSPPGLPTAKCLKNRDPDESEVRCYLSYDRYVAELMDTQPQILYQQTAAQYKLLAAGR
;
A
#
# COMPACT_ATOMS: atom_id res chain seq x y z
N MET A 1 41.84 -50.38 64.70
CA MET A 1 43.28 -50.49 64.32
C MET A 1 43.47 -49.54 63.14
N THR A 2 44.17 -48.41 63.19
CA THR A 2 45.19 -47.86 64.08
C THR A 2 45.37 -46.38 63.68
N SER A 3 45.39 -45.50 64.70
CA SER A 3 46.28 -44.31 64.88
C SER A 3 46.25 -43.15 63.86
N PHE A 4 45.83 -41.92 64.21
CA PHE A 4 46.63 -40.83 64.87
C PHE A 4 47.95 -40.51 64.11
N THR A 5 48.29 -39.29 63.66
CA THR A 5 48.36 -37.98 64.36
C THR A 5 48.54 -36.80 63.37
N ALA A 6 48.01 -35.62 63.69
CA ALA A 6 48.43 -34.29 63.15
C ALA A 6 49.80 -33.85 63.77
N PRO A 7 50.43 -32.72 63.36
CA PRO A 7 50.04 -31.42 63.95
C PRO A 7 50.36 -30.11 63.13
N THR A 8 49.51 -29.09 63.30
CA THR A 8 49.74 -27.60 63.40
C THR A 8 50.69 -26.86 62.42
N ARG A 9 50.40 -25.66 61.87
CA ARG A 9 50.12 -24.37 62.54
C ARG A 9 49.50 -23.31 61.60
N TRP A 10 48.38 -22.72 62.04
CA TRP A 10 48.12 -21.28 62.25
C TRP A 10 48.72 -20.24 61.27
N ARG A 11 47.86 -19.50 60.55
CA ARG A 11 47.82 -18.02 60.52
C ARG A 11 46.41 -17.53 60.14
N ILE A 12 45.89 -16.62 60.97
CA ILE A 12 44.64 -15.86 60.85
C ILE A 12 44.95 -14.52 60.13
N PHE A 13 43.90 -13.83 59.69
CA PHE A 13 43.78 -12.45 59.16
C PHE A 13 43.76 -12.36 57.62
N ALA A 14 42.84 -11.66 56.95
CA ALA A 14 41.73 -10.80 57.36
C ALA A 14 40.75 -10.68 56.17
N ALA A 15 39.46 -10.53 56.47
CA ALA A 15 38.42 -10.23 55.50
C ALA A 15 38.56 -8.80 54.97
N LEU A 16 38.55 -8.65 53.64
CA LEU A 16 38.36 -7.37 52.94
C LEU A 16 37.06 -7.47 52.15
N LEU A 17 35.98 -6.97 52.76
CA LEU A 17 34.73 -6.65 52.06
C LEU A 17 34.98 -5.45 51.15
N LEU A 18 35.13 -5.70 49.85
CA LEU A 18 35.03 -4.67 48.82
C LEU A 18 33.54 -4.41 48.57
N ILE A 19 33.03 -3.34 49.17
CA ILE A 19 31.73 -2.76 48.84
C ILE A 19 31.92 -2.08 47.47
N THR A 20 31.53 -2.77 46.40
CA THR A 20 31.37 -2.18 45.08
C THR A 20 30.11 -1.31 45.09
N THR A 21 30.31 0.00 45.25
CA THR A 21 29.29 1.01 44.94
C THR A 21 28.91 0.90 43.46
N VAL A 22 27.76 0.28 43.19
CA VAL A 22 27.07 0.35 41.90
C VAL A 22 26.56 1.78 41.74
N THR A 23 27.25 2.58 40.93
CA THR A 23 26.68 3.82 40.41
C THR A 23 25.58 3.43 39.43
N VAL A 24 24.32 3.52 39.87
CA VAL A 24 23.16 3.51 38.97
C VAL A 24 23.24 4.79 38.13
N SER A 25 23.91 4.71 36.99
CA SER A 25 23.67 5.64 35.89
C SER A 25 22.25 5.37 35.41
N GLY A 26 21.36 6.32 35.62
CA GLY A 26 20.00 6.27 35.08
C GLY A 26 20.07 6.11 33.57
N CYS A 27 19.73 4.92 33.08
CA CYS A 27 19.38 4.74 31.68
C CYS A 27 18.03 5.42 31.48
N GLY A 28 18.07 6.61 30.87
CA GLY A 28 16.90 7.13 30.18
C GLY A 28 16.43 6.10 29.15
N ASP A 29 15.12 6.10 28.89
CA ASP A 29 14.47 5.34 27.83
C ASP A 29 15.03 5.75 26.46
N SER A 30 16.21 5.24 26.13
CA SER A 30 16.79 5.32 24.81
C SER A 30 16.29 4.10 24.05
N HIS A 31 15.21 4.26 23.29
CA HIS A 31 14.81 3.35 22.21
C HIS A 31 15.83 3.37 21.06
N THR A 32 17.13 3.33 21.35
CA THR A 32 18.18 3.20 20.36
C THR A 32 18.24 1.75 19.91
N ALA A 33 17.85 1.51 18.67
CA ALA A 33 18.07 0.24 18.00
C ALA A 33 19.58 -0.12 18.02
N PRO A 34 19.94 -1.41 17.98
CA PRO A 34 21.33 -1.81 17.83
C PRO A 34 21.96 -1.12 16.61
N PRO A 35 23.20 -0.62 16.69
CA PRO A 35 23.85 0.00 15.54
C PRO A 35 23.95 -1.00 14.39
N GLU A 36 23.41 -0.65 13.22
CA GLU A 36 23.54 -1.48 12.03
C GLU A 36 25.01 -1.61 11.63
N PRO A 37 25.45 -2.79 11.13
CA PRO A 37 26.79 -2.94 10.60
C PRO A 37 27.00 -1.92 9.48
N ALA A 38 28.12 -1.20 9.55
CA ALA A 38 28.46 -0.20 8.54
C ALA A 38 28.55 -0.86 7.15
N VAL A 39 27.71 -0.39 6.22
CA VAL A 39 27.70 -0.85 4.83
C VAL A 39 28.62 0.02 4.01
N ASP A 40 29.60 -0.61 3.35
CA ASP A 40 30.48 0.05 2.39
C ASP A 40 29.77 0.17 1.04
N THR A 41 29.12 1.31 0.80
CA THR A 41 28.31 1.56 -0.41
C THR A 41 29.12 1.45 -1.71
N SER A 42 30.45 1.62 -1.66
CA SER A 42 31.32 1.49 -2.84
C SER A 42 31.45 0.04 -3.33
N LYS A 43 31.16 -0.95 -2.48
CA LYS A 43 31.23 -2.38 -2.79
C LYS A 43 29.91 -2.99 -3.20
N LEU A 44 28.81 -2.24 -3.10
CA LEU A 44 27.49 -2.71 -3.51
C LEU A 44 27.38 -2.70 -5.04
N ASP A 45 27.09 -3.85 -5.65
CA ASP A 45 26.79 -3.95 -7.08
C ASP A 45 25.34 -3.55 -7.34
N SER A 46 25.14 -2.38 -7.95
CA SER A 46 23.83 -1.86 -8.35
C SER A 46 23.49 -2.14 -9.83
N GLY A 47 24.36 -2.84 -10.57
CA GLY A 47 24.22 -2.98 -12.01
C GLY A 47 24.06 -1.63 -12.71
N ASN A 48 23.09 -1.55 -13.62
CA ASN A 48 22.75 -0.33 -14.36
C ASN A 48 21.67 0.53 -13.68
N TYR A 49 21.22 0.16 -12.48
CA TYR A 49 20.17 0.91 -11.79
C TYR A 49 20.70 2.25 -11.27
N PRO A 50 19.90 3.33 -11.34
CA PRO A 50 20.30 4.64 -10.83
C PRO A 50 20.60 4.61 -9.32
N THR A 51 21.68 5.28 -8.92
CA THR A 51 22.15 5.33 -7.52
C THR A 51 22.18 6.74 -6.95
N THR A 52 21.84 7.74 -7.77
CA THR A 52 21.72 9.13 -7.37
C THR A 52 20.27 9.58 -7.49
N PRO A 53 19.73 10.32 -6.51
CA PRO A 53 18.37 10.81 -6.57
C PRO A 53 18.10 11.60 -7.86
N GLN A 54 16.98 11.29 -8.51
CA GLN A 54 16.56 11.96 -9.74
C GLN A 54 15.48 12.99 -9.42
N ASP A 55 15.56 14.16 -10.03
CA ASP A 55 14.57 15.22 -9.84
C ASP A 55 13.24 14.83 -10.51
N ALA A 56 12.31 14.33 -9.69
CA ALA A 56 11.00 13.87 -10.16
C ALA A 56 10.14 14.99 -10.77
N GLU A 57 10.38 16.27 -10.43
CA GLU A 57 9.65 17.39 -11.04
C GLU A 57 10.03 17.58 -12.51
N LYS A 58 11.28 17.27 -12.90
CA LYS A 58 11.72 17.34 -14.30
C LYS A 58 11.09 16.29 -15.20
N SER A 59 10.70 15.16 -14.60
CA SER A 59 10.03 14.06 -15.31
C SER A 59 8.50 14.17 -15.27
N LYS A 60 7.96 15.26 -14.71
CA LYS A 60 6.52 15.47 -14.58
C LYS A 60 5.87 15.74 -15.93
N THR A 61 4.86 14.94 -16.25
CA THR A 61 4.00 15.09 -17.43
C THR A 61 2.54 15.36 -17.01
N PRO A 62 1.66 15.83 -17.92
CA PRO A 62 0.23 15.94 -17.65
C PRO A 62 -0.38 14.61 -17.15
N GLU A 63 0.03 13.48 -17.73
CA GLU A 63 -0.45 12.15 -17.36
C GLU A 63 -0.02 11.79 -15.92
N SER A 64 1.25 11.99 -15.58
CA SER A 64 1.73 11.75 -14.22
C SER A 64 1.06 12.69 -13.20
N SER A 65 0.68 13.90 -13.62
CA SER A 65 -0.01 14.87 -12.76
C SER A 65 -1.45 14.44 -12.47
N ALA A 66 -2.14 13.84 -13.46
CA ALA A 66 -3.44 13.20 -13.26
C ALA A 66 -3.36 11.98 -12.33
N VAL A 67 -2.26 11.23 -12.38
CA VAL A 67 -1.98 10.16 -11.41
C VAL A 67 -1.79 10.74 -10.00
N GLN A 68 -1.04 11.84 -9.83
CA GLN A 68 -0.90 12.47 -8.50
C GLN A 68 -2.24 12.99 -7.94
N GLU A 69 -3.08 13.59 -8.78
CA GLU A 69 -4.43 14.00 -8.36
C GLU A 69 -5.30 12.80 -7.96
N SER A 70 -5.16 11.68 -8.67
CA SER A 70 -5.85 10.43 -8.35
C SER A 70 -5.39 9.84 -7.01
N ILE A 71 -4.08 9.89 -6.72
CA ILE A 71 -3.52 9.49 -5.42
C ILE A 71 -4.03 10.40 -4.30
N ARG A 72 -4.11 11.72 -4.53
CA ARG A 72 -4.73 12.65 -3.56
C ARG A 72 -6.20 12.34 -3.32
N MET A 73 -6.94 11.92 -4.34
CA MET A 73 -8.34 11.53 -4.18
C MET A 73 -8.48 10.26 -3.34
N ALA A 74 -7.51 9.34 -3.39
CA ALA A 74 -7.50 8.13 -2.57
C ALA A 74 -7.58 8.44 -1.06
N ASP A 75 -7.01 9.57 -0.60
CA ASP A 75 -7.04 9.99 0.82
C ASP A 75 -8.46 10.21 1.37
N VAL A 76 -9.46 10.41 0.50
CA VAL A 76 -10.86 10.61 0.89
C VAL A 76 -11.77 9.44 0.47
N VAL A 77 -11.23 8.45 -0.23
CA VAL A 77 -11.97 7.26 -0.65
C VAL A 77 -11.91 6.23 0.47
N PRO A 78 -13.03 5.72 1.01
CA PRO A 78 -12.98 4.74 2.09
C PRO A 78 -12.35 3.43 1.62
N LEU A 79 -11.54 2.80 2.48
CA LEU A 79 -11.24 1.38 2.32
C LEU A 79 -12.48 0.56 2.67
N MET A 80 -12.63 -0.62 2.10
CA MET A 80 -13.74 -1.51 2.48
C MET A 80 -13.68 -1.93 3.95
N MET A 81 -12.49 -1.96 4.57
CA MET A 81 -12.33 -2.20 6.01
C MET A 81 -12.83 -1.05 6.88
N ASP A 82 -12.90 0.17 6.36
CA ASP A 82 -13.51 1.33 7.06
C ASP A 82 -15.04 1.20 7.10
N ILE A 83 -15.62 0.41 6.18
CA ILE A 83 -17.05 0.15 6.07
C ILE A 83 -17.47 -1.06 6.91
N ASP A 84 -16.71 -2.14 6.83
CA ASP A 84 -16.84 -3.35 7.65
C ASP A 84 -15.45 -3.87 7.99
N SER A 85 -15.08 -3.82 9.27
CA SER A 85 -13.76 -4.25 9.78
C SER A 85 -13.36 -5.69 9.41
N ARG A 86 -14.28 -6.52 8.91
CA ARG A 86 -14.00 -7.87 8.42
C ARG A 86 -13.48 -7.91 6.98
N MET A 87 -13.52 -6.80 6.24
CA MET A 87 -13.02 -6.68 4.86
C MET A 87 -11.50 -6.51 4.83
N ILE A 88 -10.79 -7.50 5.38
CA ILE A 88 -9.36 -7.44 5.71
C ILE A 88 -8.43 -7.91 4.59
N TYR A 89 -8.97 -8.25 3.42
CA TYR A 89 -8.20 -8.62 2.24
C TYR A 89 -8.46 -7.62 1.11
N SER A 90 -7.41 -7.15 0.44
CA SER A 90 -7.50 -6.31 -0.76
C SER A 90 -6.56 -6.84 -1.85
N PRO A 91 -6.96 -7.87 -2.61
CA PRO A 91 -6.08 -8.49 -3.60
C PRO A 91 -6.03 -7.68 -4.91
N GLY A 92 -4.83 -7.30 -5.36
CA GLY A 92 -4.59 -6.71 -6.67
C GLY A 92 -4.92 -5.21 -6.80
N LEU A 93 -5.25 -4.80 -8.03
CA LEU A 93 -5.37 -3.42 -8.53
C LEU A 93 -6.14 -2.49 -7.59
N SER A 94 -5.45 -1.67 -6.81
CA SER A 94 -5.99 -0.40 -6.32
C SER A 94 -5.04 0.70 -6.76
N GLU A 95 -5.47 1.52 -7.70
CA GLU A 95 -4.60 2.41 -8.45
C GLU A 95 -5.37 3.61 -9.01
N ALA A 96 -4.62 4.56 -9.59
CA ALA A 96 -5.18 5.72 -10.24
C ALA A 96 -5.96 5.34 -11.52
N GLY A 97 -7.14 5.92 -11.69
CA GLY A 97 -7.91 5.89 -12.93
C GLY A 97 -7.73 7.21 -13.69
N THR A 98 -7.06 7.18 -14.84
CA THR A 98 -6.88 8.37 -15.69
C THR A 98 -7.19 8.04 -17.15
N ALA A 99 -7.16 9.03 -18.05
CA ALA A 99 -7.30 8.75 -19.48
C ALA A 99 -6.19 7.82 -20.02
N ALA A 100 -4.98 7.89 -19.44
CA ALA A 100 -3.84 7.04 -19.81
C ALA A 100 -3.89 5.66 -19.15
N TYR A 101 -4.49 5.57 -17.96
CA TYR A 101 -4.70 4.34 -17.19
C TYR A 101 -6.19 4.21 -16.86
N PRO A 102 -7.04 3.89 -17.84
CA PRO A 102 -8.48 3.87 -17.62
C PRO A 102 -8.85 2.73 -16.66
N PRO A 103 -9.88 2.92 -15.82
CA PRO A 103 -10.35 1.87 -14.93
C PRO A 103 -10.85 0.65 -15.74
N PRO A 104 -10.69 -0.59 -15.22
CA PRO A 104 -11.08 -1.82 -15.91
C PRO A 104 -12.60 -2.07 -15.79
N ILE A 105 -13.42 -1.07 -16.12
CA ILE A 105 -14.89 -1.12 -16.04
C ILE A 105 -15.56 -1.23 -17.41
N LEU A 106 -14.79 -1.11 -18.48
CA LEU A 106 -15.21 -1.34 -19.86
C LEU A 106 -14.46 -2.55 -20.41
N ASP A 107 -15.00 -3.15 -21.48
CA ASP A 107 -14.32 -4.19 -22.22
C ASP A 107 -12.93 -3.74 -22.68
N LYS A 108 -11.96 -4.66 -22.64
CA LYS A 108 -10.56 -4.40 -23.03
C LYS A 108 -10.40 -3.84 -24.45
N ASP A 109 -11.34 -4.17 -25.34
CA ASP A 109 -11.33 -3.75 -26.75
C ASP A 109 -12.06 -2.40 -26.94
N THR A 110 -12.67 -1.86 -25.88
CA THR A 110 -13.38 -0.58 -25.88
C THR A 110 -12.49 0.52 -25.32
N LYS A 111 -12.20 1.53 -26.16
CA LYS A 111 -11.39 2.67 -25.74
C LYS A 111 -12.18 3.59 -24.82
N PHE A 112 -11.75 3.69 -23.55
CA PHE A 112 -12.45 4.47 -22.52
C PHE A 112 -12.76 5.91 -22.92
N SER A 113 -11.78 6.60 -23.53
CA SER A 113 -11.97 8.00 -23.95
C SER A 113 -13.07 8.21 -24.97
N ASP A 114 -13.45 7.17 -25.71
CA ASP A 114 -14.46 7.25 -26.76
C ASP A 114 -15.87 7.08 -26.16
N VAL A 115 -15.97 6.41 -25.01
CA VAL A 115 -17.21 6.18 -24.25
C VAL A 115 -17.44 7.28 -23.21
N ALA A 116 -16.38 7.66 -22.51
CA ALA A 116 -16.40 8.57 -21.37
C ALA A 116 -15.25 9.60 -21.46
N PRO A 117 -15.30 10.54 -22.42
CA PRO A 117 -14.28 11.58 -22.53
C PRO A 117 -14.31 12.54 -21.33
N GLY A 118 -13.17 13.20 -21.08
CA GLY A 118 -13.06 14.22 -20.03
C GLY A 118 -12.78 13.69 -18.64
N LEU A 119 -12.32 12.44 -18.50
CA LEU A 119 -11.80 11.89 -17.25
C LEU A 119 -10.55 12.66 -16.81
N VAL A 120 -10.59 13.22 -15.59
CA VAL A 120 -9.51 14.02 -15.01
C VAL A 120 -8.68 13.20 -14.03
N ALA A 121 -9.33 12.50 -13.11
CA ALA A 121 -8.71 11.68 -12.08
C ALA A 121 -9.69 10.60 -11.61
N GLY A 122 -9.19 9.55 -10.99
CA GLY A 122 -9.96 8.36 -10.70
C GLY A 122 -9.28 7.51 -9.63
N TRP A 123 -10.04 6.81 -8.81
CA TRP A 123 -9.47 5.84 -7.88
C TRP A 123 -10.32 4.58 -7.89
N PHE A 124 -9.64 3.45 -7.99
CA PHE A 124 -10.25 2.14 -7.88
C PHE A 124 -9.80 1.49 -6.59
N THR A 125 -10.75 0.92 -5.86
CA THR A 125 -10.47 0.19 -4.62
C THR A 125 -11.37 -1.01 -4.48
N ARG A 126 -10.90 -1.98 -3.71
CA ARG A 126 -11.59 -3.23 -3.45
C ARG A 126 -11.35 -3.68 -2.03
N GLY A 127 -12.15 -4.63 -1.61
CA GLY A 127 -11.90 -5.37 -0.38
C GLY A 127 -12.79 -6.57 -0.25
N ARG A 128 -12.36 -7.53 0.55
CA ARG A 128 -12.97 -8.85 0.67
C ARG A 128 -12.85 -9.36 2.10
N ARG A 129 -13.78 -10.20 2.52
CA ARG A 129 -13.71 -10.90 3.82
C ARG A 129 -12.68 -12.03 3.85
N ARG A 130 -12.34 -12.57 2.69
CA ARG A 130 -11.40 -13.68 2.47
C ARG A 130 -10.49 -13.34 1.28
N SER A 131 -9.35 -14.01 1.19
CA SER A 131 -8.44 -13.87 0.04
C SER A 131 -9.14 -14.23 -1.27
N ASP A 132 -9.92 -15.31 -1.25
CA ASP A 132 -10.80 -15.72 -2.34
C ASP A 132 -12.10 -14.88 -2.35
N MET A 133 -12.45 -14.32 -3.52
CA MET A 133 -13.68 -13.54 -3.69
C MET A 133 -14.95 -14.39 -3.61
N GLU A 134 -14.86 -15.68 -3.91
CA GLU A 134 -16.02 -16.58 -3.89
C GLU A 134 -16.36 -17.04 -2.45
N LEU A 135 -15.56 -16.64 -1.46
CA LEU A 135 -15.69 -17.07 -0.07
C LEU A 135 -16.22 -15.96 0.85
N GLY A 136 -17.21 -15.20 0.39
CA GLY A 136 -18.02 -14.29 1.20
C GLY A 136 -18.22 -12.92 0.58
N LEU A 137 -18.40 -11.90 1.42
CA LEU A 137 -18.59 -10.52 0.96
C LEU A 137 -17.32 -9.99 0.28
N ALA A 138 -17.48 -9.54 -0.95
CA ALA A 138 -16.49 -8.82 -1.75
C ALA A 138 -17.12 -7.53 -2.28
N ALA A 139 -16.33 -6.46 -2.33
CA ALA A 139 -16.78 -5.17 -2.80
C ALA A 139 -15.68 -4.45 -3.57
N ASP A 140 -16.03 -3.98 -4.76
CA ASP A 140 -15.21 -3.14 -5.61
C ASP A 140 -15.91 -1.79 -5.78
N MET A 141 -15.13 -0.72 -5.82
CA MET A 141 -15.61 0.63 -6.03
C MET A 141 -14.66 1.39 -6.95
N THR A 142 -15.23 2.08 -7.93
CA THR A 142 -14.54 3.06 -8.76
C THR A 142 -15.15 4.43 -8.51
N VAL A 143 -14.31 5.45 -8.32
CA VAL A 143 -14.72 6.85 -8.26
C VAL A 143 -13.96 7.60 -9.33
N LEU A 144 -14.67 8.28 -10.22
CA LEU A 144 -14.12 8.99 -11.37
C LEU A 144 -14.55 10.43 -11.35
N ARG A 145 -13.61 11.36 -11.49
CA ARG A 145 -13.85 12.80 -11.59
C ARG A 145 -13.73 13.25 -13.04
N PHE A 146 -14.76 13.90 -13.54
CA PHE A 146 -14.77 14.49 -14.88
C PHE A 146 -14.59 16.01 -14.83
N GLY A 147 -14.25 16.60 -15.97
CA GLY A 147 -14.03 18.05 -16.08
C GLY A 147 -15.29 18.87 -15.82
N THR A 148 -16.47 18.32 -16.12
CA THR A 148 -17.77 18.97 -15.90
C THR A 148 -18.84 17.98 -15.43
N ALA A 149 -19.91 18.49 -14.82
CA ALA A 149 -21.05 17.68 -14.41
C ALA A 149 -21.78 17.04 -15.61
N GLU A 150 -21.79 17.71 -16.77
CA GLU A 150 -22.34 17.15 -18.01
C GLU A 150 -21.51 15.95 -18.49
N GLN A 151 -20.18 16.07 -18.49
CA GLN A 151 -19.28 14.96 -18.83
C GLN A 151 -19.48 13.78 -17.87
N ALA A 152 -19.58 14.02 -16.57
CA ALA A 152 -19.87 12.98 -15.58
C ALA A 152 -21.22 12.29 -15.85
N ALA A 153 -22.28 13.06 -16.09
CA ALA A 153 -23.60 12.51 -16.38
C ALA A 153 -23.61 11.68 -17.68
N ASN A 154 -22.92 12.13 -18.72
CA ASN A 154 -22.80 11.42 -19.99
C ASN A 154 -22.00 10.12 -19.82
N ALA A 155 -20.85 10.20 -19.14
CA ALA A 155 -20.00 9.05 -18.86
C ALA A 155 -20.74 7.99 -18.03
N ALA A 156 -21.47 8.39 -16.98
CA ALA A 156 -22.23 7.46 -16.18
C ALA A 156 -23.29 6.71 -16.99
N ARG A 157 -24.01 7.38 -17.89
CA ARG A 157 -24.95 6.72 -18.81
C ARG A 157 -24.23 5.74 -19.72
N ALA A 158 -23.16 6.18 -20.37
CA ALA A 158 -22.41 5.35 -21.32
C ALA A 158 -21.78 4.11 -20.66
N ILE A 159 -21.19 4.25 -19.46
CA ILE A 159 -20.65 3.15 -18.67
C ILE A 159 -21.76 2.18 -18.27
N THR A 160 -22.88 2.69 -17.74
CA THR A 160 -24.01 1.86 -17.30
C THR A 160 -24.65 1.12 -18.47
N ASP A 161 -24.85 1.79 -19.60
CA ASP A 161 -25.44 1.20 -20.80
C ASP A 161 -24.53 0.13 -21.41
N ASN A 162 -23.21 0.37 -21.44
CA ASN A 162 -22.24 -0.62 -21.87
C ASN A 162 -22.29 -1.88 -20.98
N GLU A 163 -22.21 -1.69 -19.66
CA GLU A 163 -22.18 -2.80 -18.71
C GLU A 163 -23.50 -3.61 -18.71
N ARG A 164 -24.65 -2.93 -18.86
CA ARG A 164 -25.95 -3.61 -19.00
C ARG A 164 -26.16 -4.28 -20.34
N GLY A 165 -25.63 -3.70 -21.42
CA GLY A 165 -25.69 -4.29 -22.75
C GLY A 165 -24.90 -5.60 -22.83
N GLN A 166 -23.76 -5.66 -22.16
CA GLN A 166 -22.92 -6.85 -22.08
C GLN A 166 -23.42 -7.86 -21.04
N TYR A 167 -23.83 -7.38 -19.87
CA TYR A 167 -24.27 -8.20 -18.74
C TYR A 167 -25.63 -7.69 -18.22
N PRO A 168 -26.74 -8.19 -18.80
CA PRO A 168 -28.08 -7.80 -18.37
C PRO A 168 -28.32 -8.10 -16.89
N GLY A 169 -28.86 -7.12 -16.17
CA GLY A 169 -29.32 -7.31 -14.79
C GLY A 169 -30.60 -8.15 -14.75
N LYS A 170 -30.80 -8.92 -13.68
CA LYS A 170 -32.00 -9.76 -13.50
C LYS A 170 -33.12 -9.07 -12.74
N ALA A 171 -32.81 -8.06 -11.93
CA ALA A 171 -33.77 -7.28 -11.17
C ALA A 171 -33.20 -5.90 -10.83
N THR A 172 -34.04 -4.87 -10.78
CA THR A 172 -33.64 -3.54 -10.29
C THR A 172 -33.56 -3.53 -8.78
N ALA A 173 -32.73 -2.63 -8.24
CA ALA A 173 -32.59 -2.38 -6.81
C ALA A 173 -32.66 -0.87 -6.53
N THR A 174 -32.87 -0.51 -5.27
CA THR A 174 -32.84 0.89 -4.81
C THR A 174 -31.91 1.01 -3.62
N ILE A 175 -31.09 2.05 -3.60
CA ILE A 175 -30.21 2.34 -2.46
C ILE A 175 -30.86 3.44 -1.61
N PRO A 176 -31.28 3.15 -0.37
CA PRO A 176 -31.92 4.15 0.48
C PRO A 176 -31.04 5.38 0.69
N GLY A 177 -31.62 6.58 0.55
CA GLY A 177 -30.89 7.86 0.63
C GLY A 177 -30.25 8.31 -0.69
N TYR A 178 -30.23 7.45 -1.72
CA TYR A 178 -29.64 7.75 -3.03
C TYR A 178 -30.64 7.43 -4.15
N PRO A 179 -31.79 8.15 -4.25
CA PRO A 179 -32.81 7.85 -5.27
C PRO A 179 -32.34 8.10 -6.72
N ALA A 180 -31.28 8.89 -6.91
CA ALA A 180 -30.65 9.10 -8.21
C ALA A 180 -29.65 8.00 -8.60
N ALA A 181 -29.28 7.11 -7.67
CA ALA A 181 -28.42 5.98 -7.98
C ALA A 181 -29.21 4.95 -8.82
N GLN A 182 -28.60 4.50 -9.90
CA GLN A 182 -29.08 3.34 -10.62
C GLN A 182 -28.49 2.09 -9.97
N ALA A 183 -29.31 1.09 -9.69
CA ALA A 183 -28.83 -0.17 -9.13
C ALA A 183 -29.61 -1.35 -9.71
N ASP A 184 -28.91 -2.46 -9.91
CA ASP A 184 -29.50 -3.73 -10.31
C ASP A 184 -28.72 -4.91 -9.74
N LEU A 185 -29.39 -6.06 -9.67
CA LEU A 185 -28.77 -7.34 -9.41
C LEU A 185 -28.27 -7.93 -10.72
N SER A 186 -26.99 -8.27 -10.76
CA SER A 186 -26.39 -9.02 -11.85
C SER A 186 -26.98 -10.43 -11.95
N GLN A 187 -26.66 -11.13 -13.04
CA GLN A 187 -26.97 -12.55 -13.21
C GLN A 187 -26.35 -13.46 -12.12
N TYR A 188 -25.36 -12.97 -11.38
CA TYR A 188 -24.65 -13.68 -10.30
C TYR A 188 -25.04 -13.16 -8.90
N ASP A 189 -26.21 -12.53 -8.76
CA ASP A 189 -26.72 -12.01 -7.48
C ASP A 189 -25.91 -10.86 -6.84
N ALA A 190 -24.81 -10.44 -7.47
CA ALA A 190 -24.08 -9.25 -7.06
C ALA A 190 -24.90 -7.98 -7.34
N LEU A 191 -24.84 -7.03 -6.40
CA LEU A 191 -25.43 -5.72 -6.53
C LEU A 191 -24.46 -4.78 -7.25
N ARG A 192 -24.90 -4.26 -8.39
CA ARG A 192 -24.23 -3.18 -9.12
C ARG A 192 -24.91 -1.87 -8.84
N THR A 193 -24.13 -0.80 -8.72
CA THR A 193 -24.67 0.54 -8.50
C THR A 193 -23.84 1.58 -9.23
N TRP A 194 -24.51 2.55 -9.86
CA TRP A 194 -23.89 3.72 -10.47
C TRP A 194 -24.56 4.98 -9.93
N LEU A 195 -23.75 5.94 -9.48
CA LEU A 195 -24.21 7.22 -8.95
C LEU A 195 -23.42 8.35 -9.60
N VAL A 196 -24.15 9.38 -10.05
CA VAL A 196 -23.55 10.68 -10.41
C VAL A 196 -23.73 11.63 -9.23
N SER A 197 -22.64 12.24 -8.80
CA SER A 197 -22.63 13.27 -7.77
C SER A 197 -21.76 14.43 -8.23
N ASP A 198 -22.39 15.52 -8.70
CA ASP A 198 -21.71 16.66 -9.32
C ASP A 198 -20.81 16.22 -10.49
N THR A 199 -19.49 16.38 -10.36
CA THR A 199 -18.49 16.01 -11.36
C THR A 199 -17.98 14.58 -11.20
N TYR A 200 -18.51 13.82 -10.22
CA TYR A 200 -18.09 12.47 -9.90
C TYR A 200 -19.06 11.42 -10.42
N VAL A 201 -18.50 10.34 -10.95
CA VAL A 201 -19.19 9.09 -11.25
C VAL A 201 -18.65 8.02 -10.32
N VAL A 202 -19.54 7.35 -9.59
CA VAL A 202 -19.22 6.26 -8.69
C VAL A 202 -19.85 4.99 -9.23
N SER A 203 -19.07 3.92 -9.37
CA SER A 203 -19.58 2.57 -9.61
C SER A 203 -19.18 1.64 -8.48
N THR A 204 -20.09 0.76 -8.07
CA THR A 204 -19.80 -0.30 -7.09
C THR A 204 -20.28 -1.64 -7.59
N TYR A 205 -19.51 -2.69 -7.30
CA TYR A 205 -19.90 -4.08 -7.47
C TYR A 205 -19.75 -4.77 -6.11
N VAL A 206 -20.85 -5.24 -5.53
CA VAL A 206 -20.84 -5.88 -4.20
C VAL A 206 -21.50 -7.25 -4.31
N SER A 207 -20.77 -8.31 -3.93
CA SER A 207 -21.22 -9.69 -3.99
C SER A 207 -21.04 -10.39 -2.65
N ASP A 208 -21.89 -11.40 -2.37
CA ASP A 208 -21.68 -12.33 -1.28
C ASP A 208 -22.00 -13.76 -1.77
N ALA A 209 -20.96 -14.44 -2.25
CA ALA A 209 -21.09 -15.73 -2.93
C ALA A 209 -21.52 -16.90 -2.01
N LEU A 210 -21.51 -16.71 -0.67
CA LEU A 210 -21.90 -17.74 0.28
C LEU A 210 -23.37 -17.64 0.73
N THR A 211 -24.06 -16.56 0.38
CA THR A 211 -25.44 -16.32 0.83
C THR A 211 -26.42 -17.18 0.02
N THR A 212 -26.98 -18.23 0.65
CA THR A 212 -27.96 -19.13 0.04
C THR A 212 -29.21 -19.26 0.93
N PRO A 213 -30.43 -18.95 0.45
CA PRO A 213 -30.72 -18.38 -0.88
C PRO A 213 -30.17 -16.94 -1.00
N PRO A 214 -29.96 -16.42 -2.23
CA PRO A 214 -29.50 -15.05 -2.41
C PRO A 214 -30.44 -14.03 -1.75
N ASP A 215 -29.86 -13.08 -1.01
CA ASP A 215 -30.56 -11.95 -0.39
C ASP A 215 -29.81 -10.65 -0.73
N PRO A 216 -30.43 -9.70 -1.46
CA PRO A 216 -29.79 -8.44 -1.81
C PRO A 216 -29.73 -7.45 -0.64
N THR A 217 -30.48 -7.66 0.45
CA THR A 217 -30.62 -6.70 1.55
C THR A 217 -29.28 -6.33 2.20
N PRO A 218 -28.39 -7.30 2.56
CA PRO A 218 -27.09 -6.98 3.12
C PRO A 218 -26.19 -6.22 2.15
N LEU A 219 -26.27 -6.52 0.84
CA LEU A 219 -25.49 -5.84 -0.20
C LEU A 219 -25.95 -4.38 -0.33
N ILE A 220 -27.27 -4.14 -0.35
CA ILE A 220 -27.86 -2.79 -0.40
C ILE A 220 -27.41 -1.97 0.82
N HIS A 221 -27.46 -2.55 2.01
CA HIS A 221 -27.01 -1.88 3.23
C HIS A 221 -25.50 -1.59 3.21
N PHE A 222 -24.69 -2.51 2.70
CA PHE A 222 -23.25 -2.30 2.56
C PHE A 222 -22.95 -1.18 1.55
N THR A 223 -23.53 -1.22 0.36
CA THR A 223 -23.38 -0.17 -0.67
C THR A 223 -23.82 1.18 -0.15
N LYS A 224 -24.93 1.26 0.61
CA LYS A 224 -25.33 2.53 1.24
C LYS A 224 -24.22 3.10 2.12
N LYS A 225 -23.59 2.30 2.97
CA LYS A 225 -22.49 2.76 3.84
C LYS A 225 -21.27 3.20 3.04
N VAL A 226 -20.94 2.49 1.96
CA VAL A 226 -19.88 2.87 1.02
C VAL A 226 -20.16 4.27 0.46
N LEU A 227 -21.36 4.49 -0.08
CA LEU A 227 -21.76 5.78 -0.65
C LEU A 227 -21.82 6.88 0.42
N ASP A 228 -22.36 6.61 1.61
CA ASP A 228 -22.39 7.58 2.71
C ASP A 228 -20.98 8.09 3.03
N LYS A 229 -20.03 7.15 3.18
CA LYS A 229 -18.66 7.46 3.56
C LYS A 229 -17.87 8.16 2.46
N LEU A 230 -18.02 7.70 1.21
CA LEU A 230 -17.40 8.34 0.06
C LEU A 230 -17.91 9.78 -0.12
N ILE A 231 -19.22 10.00 -0.09
CA ILE A 231 -19.80 11.33 -0.30
C ILE A 231 -19.41 12.28 0.85
N GLU A 232 -19.28 11.78 2.08
CA GLU A 232 -18.69 12.54 3.19
C GLU A 232 -17.24 12.93 2.90
N GLY A 233 -16.41 11.99 2.44
CA GLY A 233 -15.01 12.24 2.07
C GLY A 233 -14.87 13.26 0.95
N LEU A 234 -15.65 13.12 -0.13
CA LEU A 234 -15.60 14.02 -1.29
C LEU A 234 -15.99 15.47 -0.95
N LYS A 235 -16.80 15.72 0.09
CA LYS A 235 -17.08 17.09 0.57
C LYS A 235 -15.84 17.79 1.12
N ASN A 236 -14.89 17.03 1.65
CA ASN A 236 -13.63 17.56 2.21
C ASN A 236 -12.49 17.56 1.19
N PHE A 237 -12.69 16.92 0.04
CA PHE A 237 -11.71 16.91 -1.04
C PHE A 237 -11.75 18.22 -1.80
N HIS A 238 -10.58 18.84 -1.94
CA HIS A 238 -10.39 20.06 -2.71
C HIS A 238 -9.72 19.67 -4.04
N PRO A 239 -10.50 19.37 -5.09
CA PRO A 239 -9.95 18.92 -6.36
C PRO A 239 -9.10 20.02 -6.99
N THR A 240 -7.98 19.63 -7.58
CA THR A 240 -7.18 20.54 -8.39
C THR A 240 -7.92 20.79 -9.72
N PRO A 241 -8.06 22.05 -10.20
CA PRO A 241 -8.63 22.32 -11.52
C PRO A 241 -7.92 21.51 -12.61
N ALA A 242 -8.68 21.00 -13.60
CA ALA A 242 -8.15 20.06 -14.60
C ALA A 242 -7.01 20.65 -15.44
N ASP A 243 -7.02 21.97 -15.67
CA ASP A 243 -5.98 22.74 -16.36
C ASP A 243 -4.78 23.09 -15.46
N GLN A 244 -4.84 22.77 -14.16
CA GLN A 244 -3.82 23.10 -13.16
C GLN A 244 -3.20 21.86 -12.51
N LEU A 245 -3.46 20.65 -13.01
CA LEU A 245 -2.90 19.42 -12.42
C LEU A 245 -1.36 19.45 -12.36
N THR A 246 -0.71 20.10 -13.33
CA THR A 246 0.76 20.23 -13.37
C THR A 246 1.33 21.09 -12.23
N THR A 247 0.49 21.79 -11.46
CA THR A 247 0.89 22.49 -10.24
C THR A 247 1.08 21.55 -9.05
N ILE A 248 0.53 20.34 -9.12
CA ILE A 248 0.73 19.31 -8.09
C ILE A 248 2.21 18.91 -8.10
N ALA A 249 2.82 18.87 -6.92
CA ALA A 249 4.18 18.37 -6.76
C ALA A 249 4.21 16.87 -7.09
N ALA A 250 5.13 16.46 -7.95
CA ALA A 250 5.43 15.05 -8.21
C ALA A 250 6.09 14.40 -7.00
N ASP A 251 6.86 15.17 -6.22
CA ASP A 251 7.64 14.62 -5.11
C ASP A 251 7.46 15.40 -3.80
N ARG A 252 6.65 14.82 -2.92
CA ARG A 252 6.44 15.32 -1.57
C ARG A 252 7.64 14.94 -0.69
N ASP A 253 8.34 15.96 -0.21
CA ASP A 253 9.52 15.87 0.67
C ASP A 253 10.73 15.11 0.09
N GLY A 254 10.83 15.00 -1.24
CA GLY A 254 11.98 14.35 -1.88
C GLY A 254 12.00 12.82 -1.77
N LEU A 255 10.87 12.19 -1.40
CA LEU A 255 10.78 10.76 -1.20
C LEU A 255 10.78 10.00 -2.53
N LEU A 256 10.03 10.46 -3.53
CA LEU A 256 9.97 9.82 -4.84
C LEU A 256 11.33 9.88 -5.56
N SER A 257 12.06 10.98 -5.42
CA SER A 257 13.42 11.13 -5.95
C SER A 257 14.41 10.12 -5.34
N ARG A 258 14.10 9.55 -4.17
CA ARG A 258 14.88 8.53 -3.45
C ARG A 258 14.31 7.11 -3.59
N THR A 259 13.33 6.95 -4.47
CA THR A 259 12.70 5.66 -4.80
C THR A 259 13.26 5.20 -6.12
N LEU A 260 13.42 3.90 -6.31
CA LEU A 260 14.01 3.35 -7.52
C LEU A 260 13.12 3.74 -8.72
N PRO A 261 13.67 4.41 -9.75
CA PRO A 261 12.85 4.85 -10.88
C PRO A 261 12.46 3.65 -11.75
N ALA A 262 11.19 3.58 -12.14
CA ALA A 262 10.76 2.69 -13.21
C ALA A 262 11.11 3.28 -14.59
N ASP A 263 11.24 2.41 -15.60
CA ASP A 263 11.48 2.84 -16.98
C ASP A 263 10.39 3.79 -17.50
N LYS A 264 9.16 3.57 -17.06
CA LYS A 264 8.00 4.40 -17.36
C LYS A 264 7.12 4.55 -16.11
N PRO A 265 6.58 5.74 -15.84
CA PRO A 265 5.54 5.89 -14.84
C PRO A 265 4.33 4.98 -15.12
N SER A 266 3.64 4.59 -14.06
CA SER A 266 2.42 3.79 -14.11
C SER A 266 1.27 4.48 -13.37
N ALA A 267 0.09 3.86 -13.36
CA ALA A 267 -1.06 4.26 -12.54
C ALA A 267 -0.77 4.30 -11.02
N THR A 268 0.41 3.82 -10.60
CA THR A 268 0.82 3.73 -9.21
C THR A 268 2.08 4.53 -8.88
N THR A 269 2.61 5.30 -9.83
CA THR A 269 3.81 6.10 -9.58
C THR A 269 3.46 7.39 -8.85
N GLY A 270 3.93 7.55 -7.62
CA GLY A 270 3.70 8.78 -6.84
C GLY A 270 3.99 8.66 -5.35
N VAL A 271 3.60 9.70 -4.61
CA VAL A 271 3.73 9.75 -3.13
C VAL A 271 2.36 9.75 -2.47
N TYR A 272 2.14 8.76 -1.62
CA TYR A 272 0.90 8.43 -0.94
C TYR A 272 0.93 8.92 0.49
N SER A 273 -0.24 9.30 1.03
CA SER A 273 -0.42 9.29 2.48
C SER A 273 -0.46 7.83 3.00
N PRO A 274 -0.38 7.61 4.32
CA PRO A 274 -0.55 6.27 4.88
C PRO A 274 -1.90 5.67 4.53
N HIS A 275 -2.98 6.47 4.53
CA HIS A 275 -4.33 6.01 4.22
C HIS A 275 -4.46 5.60 2.74
N ALA A 276 -4.02 6.44 1.80
CA ALA A 276 -3.99 6.10 0.38
C ALA A 276 -3.13 4.85 0.09
N ALA A 277 -1.99 4.70 0.78
CA ALA A 277 -1.12 3.54 0.62
C ALA A 277 -1.77 2.22 1.08
N LEU A 278 -2.67 2.26 2.07
CA LEU A 278 -3.37 1.05 2.55
C LEU A 278 -4.26 0.40 1.50
N HIS A 279 -4.81 1.17 0.54
CA HIS A 279 -5.60 0.60 -0.55
C HIS A 279 -4.80 -0.43 -1.35
N ARG A 280 -3.46 -0.31 -1.39
CA ARG A 280 -2.57 -1.18 -2.15
C ARG A 280 -1.96 -2.33 -1.33
N GLN A 281 -2.34 -2.45 -0.07
CA GLN A 281 -1.84 -3.52 0.80
C GLN A 281 -2.74 -4.74 0.69
N MET A 282 -2.18 -5.94 0.61
CA MET A 282 -2.98 -7.17 0.56
C MET A 282 -3.77 -7.38 1.84
N ARG A 283 -3.18 -7.04 2.99
CA ARG A 283 -3.77 -7.11 4.32
C ARG A 283 -3.78 -5.72 4.95
N PRO A 284 -4.67 -4.81 4.50
CA PRO A 284 -4.68 -3.44 4.99
C PRO A 284 -4.93 -3.36 6.50
N ASP A 285 -5.53 -4.38 7.12
CA ASP A 285 -5.68 -4.46 8.57
C ASP A 285 -4.33 -4.63 9.31
N LEU A 286 -3.45 -5.49 8.79
CA LEU A 286 -2.11 -5.72 9.33
C LEU A 286 -1.22 -4.52 9.04
N SER A 287 -1.19 -4.06 7.79
CA SER A 287 -0.37 -2.92 7.37
C SER A 287 -0.79 -1.65 8.09
N LYS A 288 -2.08 -1.42 8.37
CA LYS A 288 -2.52 -0.26 9.16
C LYS A 288 -1.93 -0.29 10.56
N ARG A 289 -1.96 -1.44 11.25
CA ARG A 289 -1.36 -1.57 12.59
C ARG A 289 0.14 -1.29 12.55
N ALA A 290 0.83 -1.81 11.54
CA ALA A 290 2.27 -1.58 11.35
C ALA A 290 2.59 -0.10 11.02
N PHE A 291 1.77 0.54 10.18
CA PHE A 291 1.91 1.95 9.84
C PHE A 291 1.70 2.84 11.07
N ASP A 292 0.67 2.57 11.86
CA ASP A 292 0.38 3.31 13.09
C ASP A 292 1.52 3.16 14.12
N ASP A 293 2.04 1.94 14.34
CA ASP A 293 3.16 1.68 15.26
C ASP A 293 4.48 2.36 14.85
N ALA A 294 4.78 2.29 13.55
CA ALA A 294 5.98 2.91 12.99
C ALA A 294 5.80 4.40 12.69
N LYS A 295 4.59 4.94 12.87
CA LYS A 295 4.19 6.30 12.50
C LYS A 295 4.61 6.62 11.06
N VAL A 296 4.24 5.74 10.12
CA VAL A 296 4.44 5.98 8.70
C VAL A 296 3.70 7.26 8.33
N ASP A 297 4.40 8.20 7.70
CA ASP A 297 3.81 9.48 7.29
C ASP A 297 3.75 9.66 5.77
N LEU A 298 4.67 9.03 5.03
CA LEU A 298 4.72 9.00 3.57
C LEU A 298 5.08 7.62 3.05
N VAL A 299 4.49 7.25 1.91
CA VAL A 299 4.89 6.09 1.13
C VAL A 299 5.09 6.53 -0.31
N SER A 300 6.23 6.25 -0.92
CA SER A 300 6.42 6.43 -2.36
C SER A 300 6.35 5.08 -3.07
N SER A 301 5.85 5.10 -4.30
CA SER A 301 5.83 3.95 -5.18
C SER A 301 6.34 4.35 -6.55
N ASN A 302 7.28 3.59 -7.08
CA ASN A 302 7.75 3.70 -8.46
C ASN A 302 8.13 2.30 -8.99
N ALA A 303 9.41 1.98 -9.21
CA ALA A 303 9.81 0.59 -9.47
C ALA A 303 9.74 -0.26 -8.19
N ASP A 304 9.98 0.37 -7.04
CA ASP A 304 9.85 -0.20 -5.71
C ASP A 304 8.97 0.67 -4.81
N THR A 305 8.78 0.27 -3.55
CA THR A 305 8.01 1.04 -2.56
C THR A 305 8.90 1.46 -1.39
N VAL A 306 8.89 2.74 -1.03
CA VAL A 306 9.63 3.26 0.14
C VAL A 306 8.67 3.88 1.15
N TYR A 307 8.77 3.42 2.39
CA TYR A 307 8.00 3.90 3.53
C TYR A 307 8.89 4.80 4.39
N ARG A 308 8.40 6.00 4.74
CA ARG A 308 9.04 6.89 5.71
C ARG A 308 8.38 6.73 7.07
N THR A 309 9.18 6.37 8.06
CA THR A 309 8.75 6.16 9.46
C THR A 309 9.22 7.31 10.34
N ALA A 310 8.80 7.32 11.61
CA ALA A 310 9.23 8.36 12.56
C ALA A 310 10.75 8.41 12.75
N ASP A 311 11.39 7.25 12.86
CA ASP A 311 12.82 7.10 13.19
C ASP A 311 13.35 5.72 12.78
N SER A 312 14.65 5.49 12.97
CA SER A 312 15.30 4.23 12.62
C SER A 312 14.76 3.01 13.38
N ALA A 313 14.39 3.17 14.65
CA ALA A 313 13.82 2.06 15.42
C ALA A 313 12.42 1.69 14.90
N ALA A 314 11.62 2.68 14.51
CA ALA A 314 10.34 2.49 13.84
C ALA A 314 10.49 1.80 12.48
N ALA A 315 11.50 2.16 11.69
CA ALA A 315 11.81 1.48 10.43
C ALA A 315 12.11 -0.01 10.64
N HIS A 316 12.87 -0.36 11.67
CA HIS A 316 13.13 -1.77 11.99
C HIS A 316 11.87 -2.53 12.40
N ARG A 317 10.98 -1.93 13.21
CA ARG A 317 9.69 -2.55 13.58
C ARG A 317 8.79 -2.74 12.37
N LEU A 318 8.70 -1.75 11.48
CA LEU A 318 7.91 -1.85 10.25
C LEU A 318 8.43 -2.98 9.34
N ARG A 319 9.74 -3.03 9.11
CA ARG A 319 10.36 -4.12 8.33
C ARG A 319 10.08 -5.48 8.96
N ALA A 320 10.20 -5.61 10.28
CA ALA A 320 9.91 -6.86 10.98
C ALA A 320 8.44 -7.28 10.81
N ALA A 321 7.50 -6.33 10.89
CA ALA A 321 6.08 -6.61 10.68
C ALA A 321 5.78 -7.12 9.26
N PHE A 322 6.39 -6.52 8.22
CA PHE A 322 6.23 -7.01 6.85
C PHE A 322 6.81 -8.41 6.64
N LEU A 323 7.97 -8.70 7.24
CA LEU A 323 8.57 -10.04 7.16
C LEU A 323 7.73 -11.09 7.89
N ASP A 324 7.10 -10.72 9.01
CA ASP A 324 6.18 -11.60 9.76
C ASP A 324 4.91 -11.89 8.96
N GLU A 325 4.33 -10.87 8.31
CA GLU A 325 3.16 -11.01 7.44
C GLU A 325 3.39 -12.03 6.32
N LEU A 326 4.59 -12.07 5.75
CA LEU A 326 4.96 -12.97 4.66
C LEU A 326 5.47 -14.35 5.11
N SER A 327 5.67 -14.58 6.40
CA SER A 327 6.42 -15.75 6.91
C SER A 327 5.81 -17.11 6.56
N VAL A 328 4.49 -17.16 6.32
CA VAL A 328 3.76 -18.36 5.92
C VAL A 328 4.05 -18.73 4.47
N ASP A 329 3.91 -17.76 3.55
CA ASP A 329 3.97 -18.00 2.11
C ASP A 329 5.39 -17.88 1.54
N TYR A 330 6.30 -17.27 2.30
CA TYR A 330 7.67 -17.03 1.89
C TYR A 330 8.69 -17.74 2.77
N GLN A 331 9.87 -17.96 2.21
CA GLN A 331 11.03 -18.49 2.93
C GLN A 331 12.27 -17.63 2.70
N PRO A 332 13.15 -17.46 3.71
CA PRO A 332 14.37 -16.69 3.56
C PRO A 332 15.31 -17.22 2.48
N ILE A 333 15.97 -16.30 1.80
CA ILE A 333 17.13 -16.55 0.93
C ILE A 333 18.29 -15.65 1.37
N ASP A 334 19.46 -15.84 0.76
CA ASP A 334 20.64 -15.03 1.04
C ASP A 334 20.36 -13.54 0.77
N SER A 335 20.98 -12.67 1.58
CA SER A 335 20.98 -11.23 1.33
C SER A 335 21.91 -10.88 0.15
N PRO A 336 21.74 -9.71 -0.50
CA PRO A 336 22.66 -9.25 -1.52
C PRO A 336 24.11 -9.16 -0.98
N PRO A 337 25.12 -9.52 -1.79
CA PRO A 337 26.52 -9.39 -1.40
C PRO A 337 26.85 -7.97 -0.92
N GLY A 338 27.47 -7.86 0.26
CA GLY A 338 27.83 -6.57 0.86
C GLY A 338 26.69 -5.85 1.58
N LEU A 339 25.46 -6.37 1.56
CA LEU A 339 24.28 -5.78 2.22
C LEU A 339 23.56 -6.79 3.13
N PRO A 340 24.18 -7.27 4.23
CA PRO A 340 23.60 -8.29 5.11
C PRO A 340 22.39 -7.81 5.94
N THR A 341 22.15 -6.50 5.98
CA THR A 341 21.00 -5.89 6.65
C THR A 341 19.71 -6.04 5.85
N ALA A 342 19.78 -6.22 4.53
CA ALA A 342 18.61 -6.53 3.72
C ALA A 342 18.10 -7.96 4.02
N LYS A 343 16.80 -8.13 4.05
CA LYS A 343 16.12 -9.42 4.27
C LYS A 343 15.36 -9.80 3.02
N CYS A 344 15.81 -10.87 2.39
CA CYS A 344 15.27 -11.33 1.13
C CYS A 344 14.55 -12.67 1.31
N LEU A 345 13.47 -12.81 0.56
CA LEU A 345 12.50 -13.88 0.66
C LEU A 345 12.19 -14.39 -0.75
N LYS A 346 11.92 -15.69 -0.90
CA LYS A 346 11.31 -16.26 -2.09
C LYS A 346 9.98 -16.91 -1.75
N ASN A 347 9.04 -16.90 -2.68
CA ASN A 347 7.78 -17.62 -2.51
C ASN A 347 8.06 -19.12 -2.27
N ARG A 348 7.25 -19.76 -1.43
CA ARG A 348 7.32 -21.20 -1.16
C ARG A 348 6.65 -22.01 -2.27
N ASP A 349 5.66 -21.43 -2.94
CA ASP A 349 5.03 -22.03 -4.09
C ASP A 349 6.05 -22.12 -5.24
N PRO A 350 6.42 -23.32 -5.71
CA PRO A 350 7.39 -23.48 -6.79
C PRO A 350 6.93 -22.93 -8.13
N ASP A 351 5.61 -22.73 -8.32
CA ASP A 351 5.06 -22.14 -9.54
C ASP A 351 5.10 -20.61 -9.53
N GLU A 352 5.38 -20.00 -8.35
CA GLU A 352 5.54 -18.56 -8.17
C GLU A 352 7.02 -18.17 -8.12
N SER A 353 7.49 -17.50 -9.18
CA SER A 353 8.89 -17.05 -9.29
C SER A 353 9.22 -15.79 -8.49
N GLU A 354 8.23 -15.23 -7.78
CA GLU A 354 8.38 -13.95 -7.07
C GLU A 354 9.41 -14.02 -5.94
N VAL A 355 10.32 -13.05 -5.94
CA VAL A 355 11.30 -12.80 -4.90
C VAL A 355 11.15 -11.37 -4.40
N ARG A 356 11.32 -11.17 -3.09
CA ARG A 356 11.21 -9.86 -2.44
C ARG A 356 12.39 -9.60 -1.54
N CYS A 357 12.79 -8.33 -1.43
CA CYS A 357 13.76 -7.88 -0.45
C CYS A 357 13.20 -6.68 0.32
N TYR A 358 13.42 -6.69 1.63
CA TYR A 358 13.20 -5.53 2.49
C TYR A 358 14.53 -5.02 3.04
N LEU A 359 14.76 -3.73 2.92
CA LEU A 359 15.91 -3.06 3.55
C LEU A 359 15.44 -1.87 4.38
N SER A 360 16.29 -1.45 5.30
CA SER A 360 16.12 -0.18 6.01
C SER A 360 17.38 0.67 5.87
N TYR A 361 17.19 1.98 5.86
CA TYR A 361 18.28 2.96 5.99
C TYR A 361 17.75 4.15 6.77
N ASP A 362 18.33 4.44 7.94
CA ASP A 362 17.78 5.44 8.88
C ASP A 362 16.28 5.17 9.11
N ARG A 363 15.40 6.17 8.92
CA ARG A 363 13.95 6.08 9.12
C ARG A 363 13.17 5.53 7.91
N TYR A 364 13.84 5.00 6.89
CA TYR A 364 13.19 4.51 5.68
C TYR A 364 13.21 2.99 5.62
N VAL A 365 12.12 2.40 5.13
CA VAL A 365 12.03 0.98 4.75
C VAL A 365 11.74 0.93 3.26
N ALA A 366 12.49 0.13 2.50
CA ALA A 366 12.17 -0.13 1.11
C ALA A 366 11.76 -1.60 0.93
N GLU A 367 10.75 -1.80 0.09
CA GLU A 367 10.22 -3.08 -0.35
C GLU A 367 10.44 -3.18 -1.86
N LEU A 368 11.19 -4.20 -2.27
CA LEU A 368 11.51 -4.48 -3.65
C LEU A 368 11.03 -5.87 -4.02
N MET A 369 10.64 -6.04 -5.29
CA MET A 369 10.12 -7.30 -5.81
C MET A 369 10.60 -7.50 -7.24
N ASP A 370 10.97 -8.74 -7.57
CA ASP A 370 11.33 -9.16 -8.92
C ASP A 370 11.00 -10.66 -9.09
N THR A 371 11.34 -11.24 -10.24
CA THR A 371 11.27 -12.69 -10.50
C THR A 371 12.66 -13.33 -10.57
N GLN A 372 13.72 -12.52 -10.54
CA GLN A 372 15.10 -12.98 -10.61
C GLN A 372 15.92 -12.46 -9.42
N PRO A 373 16.45 -13.35 -8.55
CA PRO A 373 17.23 -12.95 -7.38
C PRO A 373 18.39 -11.99 -7.70
N GLN A 374 19.10 -12.21 -8.81
CA GLN A 374 20.23 -11.38 -9.18
C GLN A 374 19.81 -9.95 -9.54
N ILE A 375 18.69 -9.79 -10.25
CA ILE A 375 18.15 -8.47 -10.59
C ILE A 375 17.68 -7.78 -9.31
N LEU A 376 16.94 -8.49 -8.46
CA LEU A 376 16.49 -7.99 -7.17
C LEU A 376 17.66 -7.54 -6.28
N TYR A 377 18.78 -8.26 -6.26
CA TYR A 377 19.96 -7.87 -5.49
C TYR A 377 20.56 -6.56 -5.98
N GLN A 378 20.64 -6.36 -7.30
CA GLN A 378 21.13 -5.11 -7.89
C GLN A 378 20.18 -3.94 -7.62
N GLN A 379 18.86 -4.16 -7.72
CA GLN A 379 17.84 -3.16 -7.34
C GLN A 379 17.96 -2.79 -5.85
N THR A 380 18.11 -3.78 -4.97
CA THR A 380 18.24 -3.59 -3.51
C THR A 380 19.49 -2.78 -3.18
N ALA A 381 20.61 -3.08 -3.83
CA ALA A 381 21.85 -2.31 -3.71
C ALA A 381 21.69 -0.86 -4.22
N ALA A 382 21.02 -0.66 -5.36
CA ALA A 382 20.75 0.67 -5.91
C ALA A 382 19.85 1.49 -4.98
N GLN A 383 18.77 0.89 -4.47
CA GLN A 383 17.86 1.52 -3.54
C GLN A 383 18.54 1.91 -2.22
N TYR A 384 19.41 1.06 -1.68
CA TYR A 384 20.22 1.41 -0.51
C TYR A 384 21.06 2.67 -0.77
N LYS A 385 21.72 2.76 -1.94
CA LYS A 385 22.51 3.94 -2.33
C LYS A 385 21.64 5.20 -2.48
N LEU A 386 20.43 5.09 -3.05
CA LEU A 386 19.48 6.22 -3.17
C LEU A 386 19.06 6.78 -1.80
N LEU A 387 18.79 5.91 -0.83
CA LEU A 387 18.46 6.33 0.54
C LEU A 387 19.67 6.94 1.26
N ALA A 388 20.86 6.39 1.04
CA ALA A 388 22.11 6.89 1.61
C ALA A 388 22.64 8.19 0.96
N ALA A 389 22.15 8.56 -0.22
CA ALA A 389 22.68 9.69 -0.96
C ALA A 389 22.53 11.02 -0.21
N GLY A 390 23.64 11.74 -0.07
CA GLY A 390 23.71 13.07 0.55
C GLY A 390 23.59 13.07 2.08
N ARG A 391 23.99 11.98 2.73
CA ARG A 391 23.95 11.81 4.19
C ARG A 391 25.29 11.37 4.76
#